data_AF-A0AAW3J1S3-F1
#
_entry.id   AF-A0AAW3J1S3-F1
#
_cell.length_a   1.000
_cell.length_b   1.000
_cell.length_c   1.000
_cell.angle_alpha   90.00
_cell.angle_beta   90.00
_cell.angle_gamma   90.00
#
_symmetry.space_group_name_H-M   'P 1'
#
loop_
_entity.id
_entity.type
_entity.pdbx_description
1 polymer ?
#
loop_
_entity_poly.entity_id
_entity_poly.type
_entity_poly.pdbx_seq_one_letter_code
_entity_poly.pdbx_strand_id
1 'polypeptide(L)'
;MKLLIFDLDFTLVNTTICQDYLKTRAGREAIVEKLDSGEVVTELYFADTVEYVNSLVERFNSGESDTLPIVLSDSPQLYCEKVLEKQGFKIQPDFIYGNAHKPCTDWEALIEDVKRYELVEKNVVSDFLVVGDSPRDIFFGHESESPSVWAKWGYNADDHMFPFHTCKPTRTATTLDELKGYVEEFIEGGEEAFDYEKPNFQEDWDIQTIDLENYQVHEVEAIGHAREYVPEFHEFDNPNYTANFFEVNWMLKPAKDVPESDLWKKVPQRFYKQGGGFAEAKHLIQKAGGYKFFFKRWLEEQGVTGKVLLVPVPSSVPAECNKTHTVKLIATWWEQWLNKEEDINFKLIHEHLLIERFQPKMPTRAQKGKRCIEDQLKTMGLFRGVLGHLPDDISAVVFLDDVTTSGQSINAMATIFRELEVVPEHIPLYGYVWFKTHHPEPDFDFDKLIELADNVAADN
;
A
#
# COMPACT_ATOMS: atom_id res chain seq x y z
N MET A 1 19.28 24.32 7.63
CA MET A 1 19.68 22.90 7.52
C MET A 1 18.73 22.25 6.55
N LYS A 2 19.29 21.48 5.63
CA LYS A 2 18.56 20.75 4.60
C LYS A 2 18.58 19.26 4.94
N LEU A 3 17.52 18.51 4.61
CA LEU A 3 17.55 17.04 4.69
C LEU A 3 17.61 16.43 3.30
N LEU A 4 18.54 15.51 3.13
CA LEU A 4 18.62 14.67 1.95
C LEU A 4 18.16 13.27 2.34
N ILE A 5 16.96 12.89 1.90
CA ILE A 5 16.27 11.67 2.30
C ILE A 5 16.45 10.63 1.20
N PHE A 6 17.23 9.60 1.49
CA PHE A 6 17.36 8.44 0.60
C PHE A 6 16.43 7.32 1.03
N ASP A 7 15.67 6.76 0.09
CA ASP A 7 15.21 5.40 0.22
C ASP A 7 16.40 4.40 0.14
N LEU A 8 16.21 3.19 0.66
CA LEU A 8 17.26 2.16 0.70
C LEU A 8 17.08 1.09 -0.39
N ASP A 9 15.94 0.41 -0.35
CA ASP A 9 15.68 -0.80 -1.12
C ASP A 9 15.48 -0.43 -2.58
N PHE A 10 16.30 -0.97 -3.48
CA PHE A 10 16.30 -0.63 -4.92
C PHE A 10 16.72 0.80 -5.27
N THR A 11 16.88 1.68 -4.28
CA THR A 11 17.41 3.03 -4.45
C THR A 11 18.94 3.06 -4.29
N LEU A 12 19.43 2.89 -3.06
CA LEU A 12 20.87 2.88 -2.76
C LEU A 12 21.50 1.50 -3.00
N VAL A 13 20.74 0.43 -2.70
CA VAL A 13 21.22 -0.95 -2.73
C VAL A 13 20.22 -1.84 -3.46
N ASN A 14 20.70 -2.70 -4.34
CA ASN A 14 19.87 -3.75 -4.94
C ASN A 14 19.61 -4.84 -3.90
N THR A 15 18.40 -4.83 -3.35
CA THR A 15 17.96 -5.76 -2.30
C THR A 15 16.98 -6.81 -2.80
N THR A 16 16.95 -7.09 -4.11
CA THR A 16 16.07 -8.10 -4.74
C THR A 16 16.04 -9.42 -3.97
N ILE A 17 17.21 -9.92 -3.56
CA ILE A 17 17.36 -11.19 -2.85
C ILE A 17 16.81 -11.20 -1.42
N CYS A 18 16.55 -10.03 -0.84
CA CYS A 18 16.01 -9.87 0.51
C CYS A 18 14.48 -9.88 0.54
N GLN A 19 13.81 -9.57 -0.58
CA GLN A 19 12.38 -9.25 -0.60
C GLN A 19 11.48 -10.37 -0.08
N ASP A 20 11.78 -11.63 -0.39
CA ASP A 20 10.98 -12.76 0.09
C ASP A 20 11.07 -12.97 1.62
N TYR A 21 12.13 -12.46 2.25
CA TYR A 21 12.26 -12.48 3.71
C TYR A 21 11.44 -11.36 4.37
N LEU A 22 11.32 -10.19 3.74
CA LEU A 22 10.67 -9.01 4.32
C LEU A 22 9.15 -9.16 4.48
N LYS A 23 8.56 -10.18 3.84
CA LYS A 23 7.12 -10.48 3.87
C LYS A 23 6.62 -11.03 5.21
N THR A 24 7.48 -11.57 6.07
CA THR A 24 7.06 -12.17 7.35
C THR A 24 7.95 -11.72 8.50
N ARG A 25 7.43 -11.76 9.72
CA ARG A 25 8.22 -11.47 10.93
C ARG A 25 9.44 -12.39 11.04
N ALA A 26 9.25 -13.70 10.88
CA ALA A 26 10.34 -14.67 10.94
C ALA A 26 11.40 -14.43 9.85
N GLY A 27 10.99 -14.03 8.65
CA GLY A 27 11.93 -13.68 7.59
C GLY A 27 12.71 -12.40 7.88
N ARG A 28 12.06 -11.36 8.42
CA ARG A 28 12.72 -10.11 8.84
C ARG A 28 13.78 -10.33 9.92
N GLU A 29 13.55 -11.26 10.84
CA GLU A 29 14.54 -11.65 11.84
C GLU A 29 15.69 -12.45 11.18
N ALA A 30 15.35 -13.44 10.34
CA ALA A 30 16.34 -14.30 9.69
C ALA A 30 17.25 -13.57 8.68
N ILE A 31 16.73 -12.58 7.95
CA ILE A 31 17.51 -11.87 6.92
C ILE A 31 18.67 -11.07 7.53
N VAL A 32 18.48 -10.52 8.74
CA VAL A 32 19.54 -9.80 9.46
C VAL A 32 20.70 -10.76 9.78
N GLU A 33 20.43 -11.95 10.32
CA GLU A 33 21.44 -12.97 10.60
C GLU A 33 22.15 -13.48 9.33
N LYS A 34 21.40 -13.59 8.23
CA LYS A 34 21.93 -14.07 6.94
C LYS A 34 22.81 -13.04 6.24
N LEU A 35 22.44 -11.76 6.32
CA LEU A 35 23.33 -10.67 5.91
C LEU A 35 24.57 -10.64 6.80
N ASP A 36 24.42 -10.92 8.10
CA ASP A 36 25.54 -10.87 9.03
C ASP A 36 26.59 -11.96 8.76
N SER A 37 26.13 -13.18 8.54
CA SER A 37 26.96 -14.34 8.20
C SER A 37 27.48 -14.36 6.77
N GLY A 38 26.97 -13.48 5.88
CA GLY A 38 27.32 -13.45 4.46
C GLY A 38 26.65 -14.54 3.61
N GLU A 39 25.65 -15.24 4.15
CA GLU A 39 24.82 -16.19 3.38
C GLU A 39 23.97 -15.45 2.32
N VAL A 40 23.55 -14.22 2.64
CA VAL A 40 22.87 -13.31 1.73
C VAL A 40 23.79 -12.10 1.52
N VAL A 41 24.06 -11.75 0.26
CA VAL A 41 24.94 -10.62 -0.10
C VAL A 41 24.21 -9.72 -1.08
N THR A 42 23.93 -8.48 -0.67
CA THR A 42 23.31 -7.47 -1.53
C THR A 42 24.34 -6.83 -2.46
N GLU A 43 23.88 -6.15 -3.50
CA GLU A 43 24.75 -5.53 -4.52
C GLU A 43 24.43 -4.03 -4.64
N LEU A 44 25.41 -3.25 -5.08
CA LEU A 44 25.19 -1.86 -5.48
C LEU A 44 24.86 -1.79 -6.96
N TYR A 45 24.01 -0.82 -7.35
CA TYR A 45 23.79 -0.50 -8.77
C TYR A 45 25.02 0.13 -9.42
N PHE A 46 25.78 0.90 -8.63
CA PHE A 46 27.00 1.58 -9.05
C PHE A 46 28.09 1.42 -7.98
N ALA A 47 29.32 1.16 -8.40
CA ALA A 47 30.44 0.89 -7.48
C ALA A 47 30.72 2.07 -6.53
N ASP A 48 30.52 3.31 -7.01
CA ASP A 48 30.91 4.52 -6.29
C ASP A 48 29.79 5.08 -5.39
N THR A 49 28.63 4.41 -5.29
CA THR A 49 27.49 4.90 -4.48
C THR A 49 27.88 5.10 -3.02
N VAL A 50 28.59 4.13 -2.43
CA VAL A 50 29.02 4.18 -1.03
C VAL A 50 30.00 5.30 -0.78
N GLU A 51 31.01 5.45 -1.64
CA GLU A 51 32.00 6.53 -1.54
C GLU A 51 31.31 7.90 -1.59
N TYR A 52 30.40 8.09 -2.55
CA TYR A 52 29.67 9.34 -2.69
C TYR A 52 28.79 9.66 -1.47
N VAL A 53 27.94 8.73 -1.03
CA VAL A 53 27.07 8.98 0.13
C VAL A 53 27.90 9.23 1.39
N ASN A 54 29.01 8.50 1.58
CA ASN A 54 29.92 8.73 2.70
C ASN A 54 30.56 10.13 2.65
N SER A 55 30.89 10.63 1.46
CA SER A 55 31.39 12.00 1.29
C SER A 55 30.35 13.04 1.72
N LEU A 56 29.06 12.82 1.47
CA LEU A 56 27.99 13.73 1.92
C LEU A 56 27.89 13.76 3.44
N VAL A 57 27.99 12.58 4.07
CA VAL A 57 28.01 12.46 5.54
C VAL A 57 29.24 13.16 6.14
N GLU A 58 30.42 13.01 5.51
CA GLU A 58 31.65 13.67 5.95
C GLU A 58 31.57 15.19 5.82
N ARG A 59 30.98 15.72 4.74
CA ARG A 59 30.73 17.16 4.53
C ARG A 59 29.78 17.74 5.58
N PHE A 60 28.73 17.01 5.95
CA PHE A 60 27.85 17.43 7.05
C PHE A 60 28.58 17.47 8.39
N ASN A 61 29.28 16.38 8.75
CA ASN A 61 29.97 16.27 10.03
C ASN A 61 31.13 17.26 10.20
N SER A 62 31.79 17.64 9.11
CA SER A 62 32.87 18.63 9.12
C SER A 62 32.36 20.08 9.13
N GLY A 63 31.05 20.28 8.89
CA GLY A 63 30.44 21.60 8.72
C GLY A 63 30.70 22.24 7.35
N GLU A 64 31.21 21.48 6.37
CA GLU A 64 31.35 21.93 4.97
C GLU A 64 29.98 22.14 4.31
N SER A 65 29.00 21.33 4.67
CA SER A 65 27.60 21.45 4.22
C SER A 65 26.65 21.41 5.40
N ASP A 66 25.52 22.12 5.30
CA ASP A 66 24.40 22.04 6.25
C ASP A 66 23.31 21.05 5.81
N THR A 67 23.63 20.18 4.84
CA THR A 67 22.72 19.14 4.34
C THR A 67 22.98 17.83 5.05
N LEU A 68 22.00 17.33 5.81
CA LEU A 68 22.07 16.05 6.53
C LEU A 68 21.51 14.91 5.65
N PRO A 69 22.33 13.92 5.26
CA PRO A 69 21.84 12.70 4.62
C PRO A 69 21.21 11.76 5.64
N ILE A 70 19.98 11.31 5.37
CA ILE A 70 19.28 10.30 6.17
C ILE A 70 18.77 9.17 5.27
N VAL A 71 18.44 8.02 5.87
CA VAL A 71 17.75 6.92 5.21
C VAL A 71 16.34 6.78 5.75
N LEU A 72 15.35 6.70 4.86
CA LEU A 72 13.94 6.52 5.18
C LEU A 72 13.38 5.37 4.35
N SER A 73 13.10 4.23 4.99
CA SER A 73 12.63 3.00 4.32
C SER A 73 11.39 2.42 4.99
N ASP A 74 10.53 1.78 4.20
CA ASP A 74 9.40 0.99 4.70
C ASP A 74 9.81 -0.35 5.30
N SER A 75 11.06 -0.77 5.07
CA SER A 75 11.64 -1.98 5.64
C SER A 75 12.00 -1.79 7.13
N PRO A 76 12.09 -2.88 7.92
CA PRO A 76 12.43 -2.77 9.34
C PRO A 76 13.80 -2.12 9.57
N GLN A 77 13.89 -1.25 10.58
CA GLN A 77 15.10 -0.47 10.86
C GLN A 77 16.37 -1.32 11.00
N LEU A 78 16.33 -2.40 11.81
CA LEU A 78 17.48 -3.29 11.99
C LEU A 78 17.96 -3.95 10.69
N TYR A 79 17.04 -4.20 9.75
CA TYR A 79 17.40 -4.70 8.42
C TYR A 79 18.11 -3.60 7.63
N CYS A 80 17.59 -2.37 7.63
CA CYS A 80 18.18 -1.24 6.94
C CYS A 80 19.61 -0.95 7.44
N GLU A 81 19.78 -0.88 8.76
CA GLU A 81 21.09 -0.71 9.40
C GLU A 81 22.08 -1.80 8.96
N LYS A 82 21.64 -3.07 8.95
CA LYS A 82 22.49 -4.18 8.56
C LYS A 82 22.88 -4.14 7.08
N VAL A 83 21.97 -3.78 6.18
CA VAL A 83 22.28 -3.62 4.75
C VAL A 83 23.31 -2.51 4.54
N LEU A 84 23.10 -1.35 5.18
CA LEU A 84 23.99 -0.20 5.08
C LEU A 84 25.39 -0.52 5.65
N GLU A 85 25.46 -1.16 6.82
CA GLU A 85 26.71 -1.61 7.43
C GLU A 85 27.49 -2.55 6.51
N LYS A 86 26.83 -3.56 5.93
CA LYS A 86 27.50 -4.56 5.06
C LYS A 86 28.03 -3.98 3.76
N GLN A 87 27.39 -2.94 3.24
CA GLN A 87 27.86 -2.21 2.06
C GLN A 87 28.92 -1.14 2.40
N GLY A 88 29.11 -0.81 3.69
CA GLY A 88 30.11 0.17 4.13
C GLY A 88 29.64 1.63 4.13
N PHE A 89 28.32 1.86 4.17
CA PHE A 89 27.79 3.21 4.40
C PHE A 89 28.06 3.66 5.84
N LYS A 90 28.43 4.94 6.00
CA LYS A 90 28.78 5.58 7.29
C LYS A 90 27.62 6.42 7.87
N ILE A 91 26.40 6.18 7.41
CA ILE A 91 25.20 6.81 7.98
C ILE A 91 25.00 6.25 9.39
N GLN A 92 24.87 7.13 10.38
CA GLN A 92 24.71 6.71 11.78
C GLN A 92 23.32 6.07 11.96
N PRO A 93 23.17 5.06 12.85
CA PRO A 93 21.88 4.40 13.14
C PRO A 93 20.74 5.39 13.47
N ASP A 94 21.10 6.48 14.15
CA ASP A 94 20.21 7.59 14.51
C ASP A 94 19.59 8.32 13.31
N PHE A 95 20.19 8.19 12.12
CA PHE A 95 19.70 8.77 10.86
C PHE A 95 19.14 7.70 9.91
N ILE A 96 18.80 6.51 10.44
CA ILE A 96 18.22 5.40 9.70
C ILE A 96 16.83 5.12 10.26
N TYR A 97 15.81 5.51 9.50
CA TYR A 97 14.41 5.38 9.86
C TYR A 97 13.77 4.23 9.08
N GLY A 98 13.40 3.16 9.80
CA GLY A 98 12.70 2.00 9.23
C GLY A 98 11.21 1.98 9.58
N ASN A 99 10.44 1.16 8.86
CA ASN A 99 8.97 1.16 8.91
C ASN A 99 8.38 2.57 8.73
N ALA A 100 8.93 3.34 7.79
CA ALA A 100 8.55 4.74 7.57
C ALA A 100 7.06 4.93 7.17
N HIS A 101 6.44 3.89 6.59
CA HIS A 101 5.05 3.90 6.13
C HIS A 101 4.77 4.92 5.01
N LYS A 102 5.71 5.06 4.08
CA LYS A 102 5.58 5.93 2.90
C LYS A 102 4.34 5.54 2.07
N PRO A 103 3.62 6.52 1.51
CA PRO A 103 3.85 7.97 1.56
C PRO A 103 3.29 8.68 2.80
N CYS A 104 2.68 7.95 3.74
CA CYS A 104 1.93 8.47 4.87
C CYS A 104 2.78 8.54 6.16
N THR A 105 4.07 8.86 6.03
CA THR A 105 5.01 8.95 7.16
C THR A 105 4.59 10.04 8.14
N ASP A 106 4.76 9.79 9.45
CA ASP A 106 4.55 10.81 10.47
C ASP A 106 5.70 11.84 10.41
N TRP A 107 5.46 12.88 9.62
CA TRP A 107 6.46 13.90 9.31
C TRP A 107 6.86 14.71 10.54
N GLU A 108 5.89 15.08 11.38
CA GLU A 108 6.16 15.86 12.59
C GLU A 108 7.07 15.07 13.54
N ALA A 109 6.78 13.78 13.74
CA ALA A 109 7.62 12.90 14.55
C ALA A 109 9.03 12.75 13.98
N LEU A 110 9.17 12.55 12.66
CA LEU A 110 10.47 12.45 12.00
C LEU A 110 11.31 13.71 12.23
N ILE A 111 10.73 14.89 12.02
CA ILE A 111 11.42 16.17 12.20
C ILE A 111 11.77 16.43 13.67
N GLU A 112 10.90 16.08 14.60
CA GLU A 112 11.19 16.14 16.03
C GLU A 112 12.36 15.25 16.42
N ASP A 113 12.40 14.02 15.91
CA ASP A 113 13.48 13.09 16.20
C ASP A 113 14.81 13.58 15.61
N VAL A 114 14.83 14.06 14.36
CA VAL A 114 16.02 14.67 13.75
C VAL A 114 16.56 15.85 14.56
N LYS A 115 15.68 16.68 15.14
CA LYS A 115 16.06 17.86 15.94
C LYS A 115 16.69 17.53 17.29
N ARG A 116 16.50 16.31 17.82
CA ARG A 116 17.02 15.91 19.14
C ARG A 116 18.53 15.61 19.14
N TYR A 117 19.16 15.55 17.98
CA TYR A 117 20.58 15.25 17.87
C TYR A 117 21.44 16.50 18.10
N GLU A 118 22.51 16.37 18.90
CA GLU A 118 23.42 17.47 19.26
C GLU A 118 24.02 18.19 18.04
N LEU A 119 24.20 17.47 16.93
CA LEU A 119 24.67 18.00 15.65
C LEU A 119 23.64 18.92 14.94
N VAL A 120 22.38 18.90 15.39
CA VAL A 120 21.22 19.57 14.77
C VAL A 120 20.62 20.67 15.66
N GLU A 121 20.93 20.70 16.97
CA GLU A 121 20.26 21.49 18.04
C GLU A 121 20.14 23.03 17.84
N LYS A 122 20.65 23.60 16.73
CA LYS A 122 20.57 25.04 16.44
C LYS A 122 19.94 25.42 15.11
N ASN A 123 19.58 24.44 14.27
CA ASN A 123 19.16 24.73 12.91
C ASN A 123 17.68 24.41 12.67
N VAL A 124 16.97 25.36 12.07
CA VAL A 124 15.65 25.10 11.49
C VAL A 124 15.87 24.21 10.27
N VAL A 125 15.13 23.10 10.22
CA VAL A 125 15.02 22.28 9.01
C VAL A 125 14.12 23.02 8.04
N SER A 126 14.67 23.45 6.91
CA SER A 126 13.96 24.33 5.97
C SER A 126 13.63 23.67 4.65
N ASP A 127 14.48 22.73 4.21
CA ASP A 127 14.48 22.21 2.85
C ASP A 127 14.67 20.69 2.87
N PHE A 128 14.04 20.00 1.93
CA PHE A 128 14.07 18.54 1.83
C PHE A 128 14.24 18.11 0.37
N LEU A 129 14.97 17.02 0.17
CA LEU A 129 15.02 16.33 -1.11
C LEU A 129 14.80 14.84 -0.89
N VAL A 130 13.79 14.28 -1.54
CA VAL A 130 13.51 12.84 -1.50
C VAL A 130 14.12 12.16 -2.72
N VAL A 131 14.91 11.11 -2.50
CA VAL A 131 15.50 10.27 -3.55
C VAL A 131 14.99 8.85 -3.37
N GLY A 132 14.29 8.31 -4.36
CA GLY A 132 13.73 6.97 -4.29
C GLY A 132 13.42 6.36 -5.65
N ASP A 133 13.25 5.04 -5.70
CA ASP A 133 12.98 4.29 -6.91
C ASP A 133 11.48 4.06 -7.15
N SER A 134 10.65 4.23 -6.10
CA SER A 134 9.25 3.84 -6.11
C SER A 134 8.30 5.04 -6.16
N PRO A 135 7.07 4.87 -6.70
CA PRO A 135 6.07 5.95 -6.65
C PRO A 135 5.72 6.36 -5.21
N ARG A 136 5.87 5.46 -4.23
CA ARG A 136 5.63 5.78 -2.80
C ARG A 136 6.60 6.85 -2.29
N ASP A 137 7.84 6.84 -2.76
CA ASP A 137 8.83 7.87 -2.42
C ASP A 137 8.47 9.22 -3.04
N ILE A 138 7.98 9.20 -4.27
CA ILE A 138 7.59 10.42 -4.98
C ILE A 138 6.34 11.04 -4.34
N PHE A 139 5.31 10.22 -4.06
CA PHE A 139 4.14 10.68 -3.31
C PHE A 139 4.53 11.15 -1.90
N PHE A 140 5.48 10.51 -1.24
CA PHE A 140 5.99 11.00 0.06
C PHE A 140 6.54 12.42 -0.07
N GLY A 141 7.38 12.69 -1.07
CA GLY A 141 7.87 14.05 -1.34
C GLY A 141 6.74 15.04 -1.58
N HIS A 142 5.69 14.65 -2.32
CA HIS A 142 4.54 15.53 -2.54
C HIS A 142 3.71 15.80 -1.29
N GLU A 143 3.54 14.80 -0.42
CA GLU A 143 2.86 14.97 0.87
C GLU A 143 3.67 15.84 1.84
N SER A 144 5.01 15.83 1.75
CA SER A 144 5.89 16.74 2.51
C SER A 144 6.13 18.09 1.83
N GLU A 145 5.51 18.35 0.67
CA GLU A 145 5.67 19.55 -0.15
C GLU A 145 7.12 19.80 -0.60
N SER A 146 7.84 18.71 -0.93
CA SER A 146 9.26 18.72 -1.25
C SER A 146 9.54 18.16 -2.65
N PRO A 147 10.64 18.61 -3.30
CA PRO A 147 11.11 18.02 -4.55
C PRO A 147 11.53 16.55 -4.37
N SER A 148 11.46 15.80 -5.48
CA SER A 148 11.87 14.40 -5.51
C SER A 148 12.69 14.05 -6.76
N VAL A 149 13.63 13.12 -6.58
CA VAL A 149 14.43 12.54 -7.66
C VAL A 149 14.08 11.07 -7.79
N TRP A 150 13.59 10.68 -8.96
CA TRP A 150 13.40 9.28 -9.29
C TRP A 150 14.73 8.61 -9.66
N ALA A 151 15.15 7.65 -8.83
CA ALA A 151 16.26 6.74 -9.08
C ALA A 151 15.82 5.61 -10.03
N LYS A 152 15.90 5.85 -11.34
CA LYS A 152 15.28 4.98 -12.35
C LYS A 152 15.81 3.54 -12.38
N TRP A 153 17.05 3.31 -11.97
CA TRP A 153 17.70 1.99 -12.04
C TRP A 153 17.07 0.92 -11.14
N GLY A 154 16.40 1.32 -10.05
CA GLY A 154 15.69 0.40 -9.15
C GLY A 154 14.36 -0.12 -9.71
N TYR A 155 13.82 0.58 -10.71
CA TYR A 155 12.44 0.40 -11.17
C TYR A 155 12.36 -0.34 -12.50
N ASN A 156 11.57 -1.43 -12.54
CA ASN A 156 11.23 -2.12 -13.78
C ASN A 156 9.83 -1.71 -14.26
N ALA A 157 9.74 -0.94 -15.35
CA ALA A 157 8.45 -0.49 -15.87
C ALA A 157 7.53 -1.63 -16.34
N ASP A 158 8.07 -2.76 -16.79
CA ASP A 158 7.28 -3.91 -17.26
C ASP A 158 6.57 -4.65 -16.11
N ASP A 159 6.98 -4.41 -14.87
CA ASP A 159 6.38 -5.00 -13.67
C ASP A 159 5.12 -4.28 -13.20
N HIS A 160 4.87 -3.05 -13.67
CA HIS A 160 3.83 -2.17 -13.16
C HIS A 160 2.70 -1.94 -14.18
N MET A 161 1.46 -1.93 -13.69
CA MET A 161 0.29 -1.63 -14.52
C MET A 161 0.19 -0.16 -14.94
N PHE A 162 0.81 0.75 -14.17
CA PHE A 162 0.72 2.20 -14.38
C PHE A 162 2.11 2.78 -14.64
N PRO A 163 2.27 3.70 -15.61
CA PRO A 163 3.57 4.29 -15.92
C PRO A 163 4.10 5.15 -14.78
N PHE A 164 5.36 4.99 -14.38
CA PHE A 164 5.96 5.75 -13.28
C PHE A 164 5.77 7.28 -13.38
N HIS A 165 5.97 7.87 -14.57
CA HIS A 165 5.92 9.32 -14.74
C HIS A 165 4.60 9.98 -14.34
N THR A 166 3.52 9.20 -14.19
CA THR A 166 2.22 9.68 -13.71
C THR A 166 2.24 10.11 -12.24
N CYS A 167 3.22 9.65 -11.44
CA CYS A 167 3.45 10.15 -10.08
C CYS A 167 4.25 11.47 -10.05
N LYS A 168 4.69 12.01 -11.20
CA LYS A 168 5.30 13.34 -11.35
C LYS A 168 6.55 13.62 -10.48
N PRO A 169 7.61 12.79 -10.57
CA PRO A 169 8.88 13.12 -9.92
C PRO A 169 9.43 14.45 -10.45
N THR A 170 10.05 15.26 -9.59
CA THR A 170 10.61 16.56 -9.99
C THR A 170 11.75 16.39 -10.98
N ARG A 171 12.66 15.44 -10.72
CA ARG A 171 13.71 15.04 -11.66
C ARG A 171 13.83 13.53 -11.75
N THR A 172 14.48 13.06 -12.83
CA THR A 172 14.77 11.65 -13.05
C THR A 172 16.27 11.47 -13.20
N ALA A 173 16.86 10.60 -12.39
CA ALA A 173 18.24 10.16 -12.51
C ALA A 173 18.28 8.75 -13.10
N THR A 174 18.99 8.60 -14.20
CA THR A 174 19.24 7.31 -14.87
C THR A 174 20.63 6.76 -14.56
N THR A 175 21.52 7.61 -14.06
CA THR A 175 22.88 7.27 -13.65
C THR A 175 23.22 7.89 -12.30
N LEU A 176 24.24 7.35 -11.63
CA LEU A 176 24.75 7.95 -10.39
C LEU A 176 25.24 9.39 -10.61
N ASP A 177 25.86 9.71 -11.75
CA ASP A 177 26.39 11.04 -12.01
C ASP A 177 25.30 12.10 -12.18
N GLU A 178 24.17 11.74 -12.79
CA GLU A 178 22.98 12.61 -12.82
C GLU A 178 22.44 12.85 -11.41
N LEU A 179 22.33 11.80 -10.58
CA LEU A 179 21.92 11.94 -9.18
C LEU A 179 22.88 12.84 -8.40
N LYS A 180 24.19 12.67 -8.56
CA LYS A 180 25.21 13.53 -7.95
C LYS A 180 24.98 15.00 -8.33
N GLY A 181 24.77 15.27 -9.62
CA GLY A 181 24.48 16.63 -10.11
C GLY A 181 23.25 17.25 -9.44
N TYR A 182 22.14 16.52 -9.35
CA TYR A 182 20.93 17.02 -8.69
C TYR A 182 21.11 17.22 -7.17
N VAL A 183 21.86 16.33 -6.50
CA VAL A 183 22.15 16.48 -5.08
C VAL A 183 23.05 17.70 -4.81
N GLU A 184 24.05 17.96 -5.64
CA GLU A 184 24.86 19.19 -5.49
C GLU A 184 24.04 20.45 -5.76
N GLU A 185 23.15 20.43 -6.77
CA GLU A 185 22.20 21.52 -7.04
C GLU A 185 21.32 21.81 -5.81
N PHE A 186 20.85 20.78 -5.10
CA PHE A 186 20.11 20.92 -3.84
C PHE A 186 20.98 21.45 -2.69
N ILE A 187 22.21 20.95 -2.54
CA ILE A 187 23.14 21.41 -1.51
C ILE A 187 23.43 22.91 -1.69
N GLU A 188 23.59 23.38 -2.93
CA GLU A 188 23.86 24.79 -3.22
C GLU A 188 22.61 25.66 -3.10
N GLY A 189 21.51 25.29 -3.76
CA GLY A 189 20.34 26.15 -3.94
C GLY A 189 19.09 25.77 -3.15
N GLY A 190 19.07 24.60 -2.49
CA GLY A 190 17.92 24.16 -1.71
C GLY A 190 16.76 23.69 -2.58
N GLU A 191 15.53 23.72 -2.05
CA GLU A 191 14.33 23.38 -2.82
C GLU A 191 14.07 24.34 -3.98
N GLU A 192 14.47 25.61 -3.86
CA GLU A 192 14.32 26.63 -4.91
C GLU A 192 15.05 26.24 -6.21
N ALA A 193 16.13 25.45 -6.13
CA ALA A 193 16.87 25.00 -7.31
C ALA A 193 16.10 23.96 -8.16
N PHE A 194 15.02 23.40 -7.61
CA PHE A 194 14.24 22.35 -8.27
C PHE A 194 12.97 22.87 -8.95
N ASP A 195 12.64 24.15 -8.79
CA ASP A 195 11.40 24.76 -9.29
C ASP A 195 10.16 23.89 -8.95
N TYR A 196 10.12 23.34 -7.74
CA TYR A 196 9.09 22.39 -7.34
C TYR A 196 7.72 23.09 -7.18
N GLU A 197 6.71 22.53 -7.83
CA GLU A 197 5.31 22.86 -7.62
C GLU A 197 4.55 21.59 -7.23
N LYS A 198 3.76 21.68 -6.15
CA LYS A 198 2.95 20.54 -5.69
C LYS A 198 1.95 20.13 -6.76
N PRO A 199 1.97 18.87 -7.24
CA PRO A 199 1.03 18.43 -8.25
C PRO A 199 -0.42 18.50 -7.76
N ASN A 200 -1.31 18.94 -8.63
CA ASN A 200 -2.75 18.83 -8.41
C ASN A 200 -3.27 17.59 -9.14
N PHE A 201 -3.06 16.42 -8.56
CA PHE A 201 -3.45 15.14 -9.16
C PHE A 201 -4.94 15.07 -9.50
N GLN A 202 -5.81 15.77 -8.76
CA GLN A 202 -7.22 15.85 -9.09
C GLN A 202 -7.45 16.48 -10.47
N GLU A 203 -6.79 17.61 -10.75
CA GLU A 203 -6.89 18.28 -12.06
C GLU A 203 -6.11 17.52 -13.15
N ASP A 204 -4.89 17.07 -12.83
CA ASP A 204 -4.00 16.39 -13.77
C ASP A 204 -4.58 15.08 -14.31
N TRP A 205 -5.32 14.36 -13.48
CA TRP A 205 -5.95 13.09 -13.82
C TRP A 205 -7.42 13.26 -14.24
N ASP A 206 -7.91 14.49 -14.33
CA ASP A 206 -9.31 14.84 -14.63
C ASP A 206 -10.31 14.08 -13.74
N ILE A 207 -10.06 14.14 -12.43
CA ILE A 207 -10.87 13.51 -11.40
C ILE A 207 -11.91 14.49 -10.86
N GLN A 208 -13.16 14.06 -10.88
CA GLN A 208 -14.27 14.73 -10.21
C GLN A 208 -14.44 14.17 -8.80
N THR A 209 -14.44 15.07 -7.82
CA THR A 209 -14.69 14.76 -6.41
C THR A 209 -16.07 15.27 -5.98
N ILE A 210 -16.55 14.76 -4.85
CA ILE A 210 -17.77 15.25 -4.23
C ILE A 210 -17.53 16.56 -3.48
N ASP A 211 -18.59 17.35 -3.29
CA ASP A 211 -18.55 18.53 -2.41
C ASP A 211 -18.53 18.08 -0.94
N LEU A 212 -17.37 18.09 -0.31
CA LEU A 212 -17.19 17.66 1.07
C LEU A 212 -17.93 18.53 2.10
N GLU A 213 -18.33 19.76 1.74
CA GLU A 213 -19.10 20.64 2.62
C GLU A 213 -20.62 20.38 2.51
N ASN A 214 -21.07 19.82 1.40
CA ASN A 214 -22.49 19.65 1.10
C ASN A 214 -22.75 18.34 0.32
N TYR A 215 -22.56 17.21 0.98
CA TYR A 215 -22.89 15.89 0.45
C TYR A 215 -23.82 15.11 1.38
N GLN A 216 -24.50 14.11 0.84
CA GLN A 216 -25.24 13.12 1.63
C GLN A 216 -24.49 11.79 1.65
N VAL A 217 -24.45 11.14 2.82
CA VAL A 217 -23.89 9.79 2.92
C VAL A 217 -24.87 8.80 2.34
N HIS A 218 -24.43 8.02 1.35
CA HIS A 218 -25.21 6.94 0.76
C HIS A 218 -24.65 5.59 1.17
N GLU A 219 -25.53 4.70 1.62
CA GLU A 219 -25.18 3.32 1.95
C GLU A 219 -25.59 2.39 0.81
N VAL A 220 -24.83 1.30 0.64
CA VAL A 220 -25.23 0.22 -0.25
C VAL A 220 -26.36 -0.61 0.36
N GLU A 221 -27.17 -1.25 -0.49
CA GLU A 221 -28.30 -2.07 -0.04
C GLU A 221 -27.86 -3.28 0.78
N ALA A 222 -26.75 -3.91 0.37
CA ALA A 222 -26.17 -5.05 1.07
C ALA A 222 -24.67 -5.17 0.78
N ILE A 223 -23.93 -5.74 1.74
CA ILE A 223 -22.53 -6.13 1.57
C ILE A 223 -22.39 -7.65 1.70
N GLY A 224 -22.22 -8.33 0.57
CA GLY A 224 -21.90 -9.76 0.52
C GLY A 224 -20.43 -10.03 0.87
N HIS A 225 -20.12 -11.27 1.22
CA HIS A 225 -18.73 -11.67 1.43
C HIS A 225 -18.48 -13.15 1.09
N ALA A 226 -17.26 -13.47 0.66
CA ALA A 226 -16.89 -14.87 0.39
C ALA A 226 -16.55 -15.64 1.67
N ARG A 227 -15.81 -15.02 2.59
CA ARG A 227 -15.31 -15.64 3.82
C ARG A 227 -15.19 -14.66 4.97
N GLU A 228 -15.09 -15.19 6.18
CA GLU A 228 -14.75 -14.43 7.39
C GLU A 228 -13.24 -14.36 7.59
N TYR A 229 -12.75 -13.22 8.05
CA TYR A 229 -11.37 -12.99 8.44
C TYR A 229 -11.31 -12.61 9.92
N VAL A 230 -10.62 -13.43 10.70
CA VAL A 230 -10.41 -13.21 12.13
C VAL A 230 -8.95 -12.81 12.35
N PRO A 231 -8.65 -11.53 12.66
CA PRO A 231 -7.28 -11.07 12.87
C PRO A 231 -6.56 -11.80 14.02
N GLU A 232 -7.30 -12.07 15.09
CA GLU A 232 -6.90 -12.79 16.31
C GLU A 232 -7.09 -14.31 16.19
N PHE A 233 -6.90 -14.87 14.98
CA PHE A 233 -7.11 -16.30 14.72
C PHE A 233 -6.37 -17.26 15.68
N HIS A 234 -5.26 -16.81 16.28
CA HIS A 234 -4.42 -17.59 17.19
C HIS A 234 -5.09 -17.84 18.55
N GLU A 235 -6.12 -17.07 18.89
CA GLU A 235 -6.91 -17.26 20.10
C GLU A 235 -7.95 -18.39 19.95
N PHE A 236 -8.14 -18.92 18.73
CA PHE A 236 -9.17 -19.89 18.39
C PHE A 236 -8.58 -21.13 17.72
N ASP A 237 -8.99 -22.32 18.15
CA ASP A 237 -8.64 -23.58 17.47
C ASP A 237 -9.56 -23.84 16.26
N ASN A 238 -9.51 -22.93 15.27
CA ASN A 238 -10.29 -23.04 14.05
C ASN A 238 -9.39 -23.02 12.80
N PRO A 239 -9.30 -24.14 12.05
CA PRO A 239 -8.43 -24.23 10.88
C PRO A 239 -8.85 -23.29 9.74
N ASN A 240 -10.12 -22.89 9.65
CA ASN A 240 -10.59 -21.95 8.64
C ASN A 240 -10.13 -20.52 8.95
N TYR A 241 -10.16 -20.10 10.22
CA TYR A 241 -9.65 -18.78 10.63
C TYR A 241 -8.16 -18.66 10.33
N THR A 242 -7.39 -19.70 10.66
CA THR A 242 -5.96 -19.78 10.34
C THR A 242 -5.72 -19.72 8.83
N ALA A 243 -6.44 -20.53 8.04
CA ALA A 243 -6.27 -20.56 6.59
C ALA A 243 -6.62 -19.22 5.93
N ASN A 244 -7.71 -18.58 6.37
CA ASN A 244 -8.15 -17.28 5.85
C ASN A 244 -7.19 -16.16 6.25
N PHE A 245 -6.63 -16.19 7.47
CA PHE A 245 -5.61 -15.24 7.90
C PHE A 245 -4.38 -15.28 6.99
N PHE A 246 -3.86 -16.48 6.72
CA PHE A 246 -2.70 -16.64 5.84
C PHE A 246 -3.03 -16.27 4.39
N GLU A 247 -4.23 -16.54 3.92
CA GLU A 247 -4.67 -16.15 2.57
C GLU A 247 -4.72 -14.62 2.39
N VAL A 248 -5.22 -13.88 3.40
CA VAL A 248 -5.21 -12.42 3.40
C VAL A 248 -3.77 -11.89 3.43
N ASN A 249 -2.95 -12.38 4.36
CA ASN A 249 -1.64 -11.75 4.64
C ASN A 249 -0.49 -12.25 3.75
N TRP A 250 -0.59 -13.43 3.15
CA TRP A 250 0.48 -14.01 2.34
C TRP A 250 0.15 -14.16 0.85
N MET A 251 -1.10 -13.93 0.45
CA MET A 251 -1.50 -13.99 -0.96
C MET A 251 -2.20 -12.70 -1.39
N LEU A 252 -3.27 -12.28 -0.72
CA LEU A 252 -4.11 -11.19 -1.21
C LEU A 252 -3.44 -9.82 -1.10
N LYS A 253 -2.93 -9.46 0.09
CA LYS A 253 -2.23 -8.18 0.28
C LYS A 253 -0.90 -8.12 -0.48
N PRO A 254 -0.02 -9.15 -0.43
CA PRO A 254 1.25 -9.10 -1.16
C PRO A 254 1.10 -9.09 -2.69
N ALA A 255 -0.04 -9.54 -3.23
CA ALA A 255 -0.27 -9.50 -4.68
C ALA A 255 -0.24 -8.08 -5.27
N LYS A 256 -0.40 -7.03 -4.45
CA LYS A 256 -0.25 -5.63 -4.88
C LYS A 256 1.18 -5.32 -5.35
N ASP A 257 2.17 -6.04 -4.81
CA ASP A 257 3.59 -5.89 -5.10
C ASP A 257 4.13 -6.97 -6.05
N VAL A 258 3.24 -7.64 -6.79
CA VAL A 258 3.60 -8.68 -7.77
C VAL A 258 3.14 -8.25 -9.16
N PRO A 259 3.95 -8.44 -10.22
CA PRO A 259 3.54 -8.12 -11.58
C PRO A 259 2.27 -8.86 -11.99
N GLU A 260 1.40 -8.20 -12.75
CA GLU A 260 0.15 -8.80 -13.23
C GLU A 260 0.41 -10.12 -13.97
N SER A 261 1.45 -10.15 -14.83
CA SER A 261 1.77 -11.32 -15.64
C SER A 261 2.13 -12.57 -14.82
N ASP A 262 2.71 -12.38 -13.64
CA ASP A 262 3.06 -13.47 -12.72
C ASP A 262 1.83 -14.03 -12.02
N LEU A 263 0.88 -13.17 -11.68
CA LEU A 263 -0.42 -13.58 -11.12
C LEU A 263 -1.23 -14.39 -12.13
N TRP A 264 -1.21 -14.02 -13.41
CA TRP A 264 -1.81 -14.78 -14.51
C TRP A 264 -1.14 -16.15 -14.72
N LYS A 265 0.20 -16.17 -14.73
CA LYS A 265 1.00 -17.39 -14.95
C LYS A 265 1.05 -18.33 -13.74
N LYS A 266 0.43 -17.94 -12.61
CA LYS A 266 0.48 -18.70 -11.35
C LYS A 266 1.91 -18.87 -10.86
N VAL A 267 2.72 -17.82 -10.95
CA VAL A 267 4.05 -17.83 -10.31
C VAL A 267 3.84 -17.93 -8.79
N PRO A 268 4.49 -18.88 -8.09
CA PRO A 268 4.37 -18.99 -6.65
C PRO A 268 5.01 -17.79 -5.95
N GLN A 269 4.26 -17.14 -5.04
CA GLN A 269 4.83 -16.12 -4.18
C GLN A 269 5.49 -16.81 -2.98
N ARG A 270 6.78 -16.56 -2.78
CA ARG A 270 7.52 -17.17 -1.68
C ARG A 270 7.51 -16.27 -0.45
N PHE A 271 7.56 -16.91 0.71
CA PHE A 271 7.71 -16.24 2.00
C PHE A 271 8.50 -17.11 2.96
N TYR A 272 9.28 -16.49 3.83
CA TYR A 272 10.05 -17.20 4.84
C TYR A 272 9.16 -17.62 6.01
N LYS A 273 9.20 -18.90 6.40
CA LYS A 273 8.30 -19.45 7.43
C LYS A 273 8.96 -19.54 8.81
N GLN A 274 8.12 -19.54 9.84
CA GLN A 274 8.54 -19.87 11.20
C GLN A 274 9.04 -21.33 11.24
N GLY A 275 10.25 -21.55 11.77
CA GLY A 275 10.97 -22.83 11.69
C GLY A 275 11.96 -22.95 10.53
N GLY A 276 12.09 -21.90 9.70
CA GLY A 276 13.12 -21.78 8.68
C GLY A 276 12.71 -22.25 7.27
N GLY A 277 13.40 -21.71 6.27
CA GLY A 277 13.17 -21.99 4.85
C GLY A 277 11.99 -21.22 4.24
N PHE A 278 11.76 -21.46 2.95
CA PHE A 278 10.68 -20.81 2.20
C PHE A 278 9.46 -21.71 2.05
N ALA A 279 8.29 -21.09 2.10
CA ALA A 279 7.02 -21.67 1.69
C ALA A 279 6.41 -20.84 0.56
N GLU A 280 5.45 -21.43 -0.14
CA GLU A 280 4.77 -20.80 -1.27
C GLU A 280 3.32 -20.51 -0.92
N ALA A 281 2.88 -19.30 -1.24
CA ALA A 281 1.48 -18.91 -1.11
C ALA A 281 0.64 -19.58 -2.18
N LYS A 282 -0.66 -19.72 -1.90
CA LYS A 282 -1.62 -20.19 -2.91
C LYS A 282 -1.72 -19.16 -4.03
N HIS A 283 -2.00 -19.62 -5.25
CA HIS A 283 -2.11 -18.72 -6.39
C HIS A 283 -3.40 -17.90 -6.33
N LEU A 284 -3.28 -16.58 -6.45
CA LEU A 284 -4.41 -15.65 -6.40
C LEU A 284 -5.52 -16.03 -7.38
N ILE A 285 -5.17 -16.31 -8.64
CA ILE A 285 -6.14 -16.67 -9.69
C ILE A 285 -6.95 -17.93 -9.35
N GLN A 286 -6.35 -18.91 -8.67
CA GLN A 286 -7.07 -20.10 -8.23
C GLN A 286 -8.06 -19.77 -7.12
N LYS A 287 -7.67 -18.91 -6.17
CA LYS A 287 -8.55 -18.50 -5.08
C LYS A 287 -9.68 -17.59 -5.53
N ALA A 288 -9.38 -16.64 -6.43
CA ALA A 288 -10.38 -15.86 -7.13
C ALA A 288 -11.41 -16.76 -7.84
N GLY A 289 -10.95 -17.85 -8.47
CA GLY A 289 -11.82 -18.85 -9.10
C GLY A 289 -12.74 -19.58 -8.11
N GLY A 290 -12.33 -19.75 -6.86
CA GLY A 290 -13.18 -20.28 -5.79
C GLY A 290 -14.18 -19.25 -5.26
N TYR A 291 -13.73 -18.01 -5.07
CA TYR A 291 -14.55 -16.91 -4.57
C TYR A 291 -15.70 -16.53 -5.51
N LYS A 292 -15.52 -16.71 -6.83
CA LYS A 292 -16.56 -16.42 -7.82
C LYS A 292 -17.86 -17.18 -7.55
N PHE A 293 -17.79 -18.40 -7.00
CA PHE A 293 -18.98 -19.21 -6.70
C PHE A 293 -19.81 -18.62 -5.56
N PHE A 294 -19.13 -18.08 -4.53
CA PHE A 294 -19.80 -17.37 -3.45
C PHE A 294 -20.44 -16.08 -3.97
N PHE A 295 -19.74 -15.38 -4.87
CA PHE A 295 -20.24 -14.16 -5.48
C PHE A 295 -21.49 -14.41 -6.35
N LYS A 296 -21.43 -15.39 -7.24
CA LYS A 296 -22.57 -15.82 -8.08
C LYS A 296 -23.78 -16.16 -7.22
N ARG A 297 -23.61 -17.03 -6.22
CA ARG A 297 -24.70 -17.43 -5.33
C ARG A 297 -25.29 -16.23 -4.58
N TRP A 298 -24.43 -15.32 -4.12
CA TRP A 298 -24.89 -14.12 -3.42
C TRP A 298 -25.69 -13.18 -4.34
N LEU A 299 -25.27 -12.97 -5.60
CA LEU A 299 -26.06 -12.20 -6.57
C LEU A 299 -27.44 -12.82 -6.82
N GLU A 300 -27.51 -14.15 -6.95
CA GLU A 300 -28.76 -14.89 -7.09
C GLU A 300 -29.66 -14.74 -5.86
N GLU A 301 -29.09 -14.81 -4.65
CA GLU A 301 -29.79 -14.59 -3.38
C GLU A 301 -30.34 -13.14 -3.27
N GLN A 302 -29.63 -12.16 -3.81
CA GLN A 302 -30.10 -10.77 -3.90
C GLN A 302 -31.10 -10.54 -5.05
N GLY A 303 -31.35 -11.54 -5.89
CA GLY A 303 -32.24 -11.42 -7.04
C GLY A 303 -31.71 -10.49 -8.15
N VAL A 304 -30.39 -10.29 -8.21
CA VAL A 304 -29.76 -9.42 -9.21
C VAL A 304 -29.77 -10.10 -10.58
N THR A 305 -30.26 -9.39 -11.59
CA THR A 305 -30.34 -9.87 -12.99
C THR A 305 -29.87 -8.77 -13.95
N GLY A 306 -29.69 -9.08 -15.24
CA GLY A 306 -29.30 -8.08 -16.23
C GLY A 306 -27.82 -7.71 -16.17
N LYS A 307 -27.45 -6.48 -16.56
CA LYS A 307 -26.04 -6.06 -16.59
C LYS A 307 -25.59 -5.56 -15.23
N VAL A 308 -24.54 -6.15 -14.68
CA VAL A 308 -23.99 -5.82 -13.36
C VAL A 308 -22.62 -5.18 -13.55
N LEU A 309 -22.49 -3.91 -13.19
CA LEU A 309 -21.23 -3.18 -13.24
C LEU A 309 -20.37 -3.55 -12.01
N LEU A 310 -19.18 -4.09 -12.26
CA LEU A 310 -18.18 -4.37 -11.23
C LEU A 310 -17.22 -3.19 -11.10
N VAL A 311 -17.18 -2.60 -9.91
CA VAL A 311 -16.37 -1.42 -9.62
C VAL A 311 -15.39 -1.74 -8.50
N PRO A 312 -14.09 -1.88 -8.79
CA PRO A 312 -13.06 -2.09 -7.76
C PRO A 312 -13.01 -0.90 -6.80
N VAL A 313 -12.97 -1.18 -5.49
CA VAL A 313 -12.62 -0.18 -4.48
C VAL A 313 -11.12 0.12 -4.60
N PRO A 314 -10.72 1.41 -4.64
CA PRO A 314 -9.32 1.81 -4.70
C PRO A 314 -8.49 1.30 -3.51
N SER A 315 -7.22 1.02 -3.76
CA SER A 315 -6.25 0.74 -2.68
C SER A 315 -6.05 1.97 -1.78
N SER A 316 -5.40 1.83 -0.62
CA SER A 316 -5.18 2.96 0.31
C SER A 316 -4.22 4.03 -0.20
N VAL A 317 -3.49 3.74 -1.27
CA VAL A 317 -2.56 4.63 -1.96
C VAL A 317 -2.96 4.68 -3.44
N PRO A 318 -2.54 5.71 -4.18
CA PRO A 318 -2.75 5.78 -5.63
C PRO A 318 -2.28 4.52 -6.36
N ALA A 319 -2.89 4.24 -7.51
CA ALA A 319 -2.72 3.01 -8.28
C ALA A 319 -1.25 2.74 -8.63
N GLU A 320 -0.50 3.79 -8.95
CA GLU A 320 0.92 3.78 -9.32
C GLU A 320 1.81 3.17 -8.23
N CYS A 321 1.44 3.33 -6.96
CA CYS A 321 2.19 2.82 -5.81
C CYS A 321 2.16 1.30 -5.68
N ASN A 322 1.41 0.61 -6.53
CA ASN A 322 1.33 -0.85 -6.58
C ASN A 322 1.77 -1.35 -7.96
N LYS A 323 2.37 -2.56 -8.00
CA LYS A 323 2.64 -3.26 -9.27
C LYS A 323 1.35 -3.69 -9.94
N THR A 324 0.40 -4.20 -9.14
CA THR A 324 -0.92 -4.65 -9.60
C THR A 324 -2.04 -4.03 -8.77
N HIS A 325 -3.11 -3.59 -9.44
CA HIS A 325 -4.39 -3.29 -8.79
C HIS A 325 -5.18 -4.60 -8.58
N THR A 326 -4.89 -5.33 -7.49
CA THR A 326 -5.38 -6.70 -7.22
C THR A 326 -6.89 -6.87 -7.42
N VAL A 327 -7.70 -5.91 -6.95
CA VAL A 327 -9.16 -6.03 -7.00
C VAL A 327 -9.70 -5.95 -8.43
N LYS A 328 -9.19 -4.97 -9.19
CA LYS A 328 -9.40 -4.80 -10.64
C LYS A 328 -9.05 -6.08 -11.40
N LEU A 329 -7.90 -6.68 -11.11
CA LEU A 329 -7.49 -7.92 -11.76
C LEU A 329 -8.49 -9.07 -11.52
N ILE A 330 -8.99 -9.21 -10.29
CA ILE A 330 -10.01 -10.22 -9.98
C ILE A 330 -11.34 -9.90 -10.66
N ALA A 331 -11.75 -8.63 -10.74
CA ALA A 331 -12.94 -8.21 -11.47
C ALA A 331 -12.86 -8.62 -12.95
N THR A 332 -11.73 -8.37 -13.61
CA THR A 332 -11.44 -8.81 -14.98
C THR A 332 -11.58 -10.33 -15.13
N TRP A 333 -11.01 -11.10 -14.21
CA TRP A 333 -11.15 -12.56 -14.25
C TRP A 333 -12.59 -13.02 -14.09
N TRP A 334 -13.33 -12.45 -13.15
CA TRP A 334 -14.72 -12.82 -12.89
C TRP A 334 -15.62 -12.47 -14.06
N GLU A 335 -15.45 -11.29 -14.66
CA GLU A 335 -16.13 -10.92 -15.89
C GLU A 335 -15.87 -11.96 -17.00
N GLN A 336 -14.61 -12.32 -17.24
CA GLN A 336 -14.25 -13.30 -18.27
C GLN A 336 -14.75 -14.72 -17.99
N TRP A 337 -14.86 -15.13 -16.72
CA TRP A 337 -15.24 -16.48 -16.33
C TRP A 337 -16.75 -16.65 -16.24
N LEU A 338 -17.44 -15.76 -15.52
CA LEU A 338 -18.88 -15.90 -15.27
C LEU A 338 -19.68 -15.59 -16.54
N ASN A 339 -19.29 -14.63 -17.37
CA ASN A 339 -19.98 -14.35 -18.63
C ASN A 339 -19.91 -15.49 -19.67
N LYS A 340 -19.11 -16.54 -19.42
CA LYS A 340 -19.06 -17.76 -20.25
C LYS A 340 -19.94 -18.88 -19.71
N GLU A 341 -20.51 -18.73 -18.52
CA GLU A 341 -21.44 -19.70 -17.94
C GLU A 341 -22.83 -19.52 -18.59
N GLU A 342 -23.46 -20.63 -18.98
CA GLU A 342 -24.77 -20.60 -19.68
C GLU A 342 -25.95 -20.46 -18.72
N ASP A 343 -25.74 -20.68 -17.41
CA ASP A 343 -26.78 -20.79 -16.39
C ASP A 343 -26.94 -19.51 -15.53
N ILE A 344 -26.39 -18.37 -15.95
CA ILE A 344 -26.52 -17.10 -15.24
C ILE A 344 -27.55 -16.18 -15.90
N ASN A 345 -28.32 -15.47 -15.07
CA ASN A 345 -29.32 -14.48 -15.48
C ASN A 345 -28.79 -13.03 -15.41
N PHE A 346 -27.50 -12.88 -15.18
CA PHE A 346 -26.80 -11.61 -15.20
C PHE A 346 -25.62 -11.65 -16.17
N LYS A 347 -25.12 -10.47 -16.55
CA LYS A 347 -23.88 -10.28 -17.30
C LYS A 347 -23.03 -9.29 -16.54
N LEU A 348 -21.81 -9.69 -16.17
CA LEU A 348 -20.86 -8.81 -15.53
C LEU A 348 -20.25 -7.88 -16.58
N ILE A 349 -20.03 -6.63 -16.19
CA ILE A 349 -19.32 -5.64 -16.97
C ILE A 349 -18.27 -5.03 -16.07
N HIS A 350 -17.03 -4.97 -16.53
CA HIS A 350 -15.96 -4.29 -15.81
C HIS A 350 -15.27 -3.28 -16.74
N GLU A 351 -15.51 -2.01 -16.47
CA GLU A 351 -14.75 -0.91 -17.07
C GLU A 351 -13.56 -0.59 -16.15
N HIS A 352 -12.38 -0.32 -16.73
CA HIS A 352 -11.07 -0.29 -16.06
C HIS A 352 -11.03 0.30 -14.63
N LEU A 353 -10.62 1.56 -14.44
CA LEU A 353 -10.66 2.25 -13.15
C LEU A 353 -11.65 3.40 -13.29
N LEU A 354 -12.79 3.32 -12.62
CA LEU A 354 -13.78 4.40 -12.61
C LEU A 354 -13.46 5.39 -11.49
N ILE A 355 -13.19 4.86 -10.30
CA ILE A 355 -12.80 5.63 -9.13
C ILE A 355 -11.38 5.24 -8.76
N GLU A 356 -10.56 6.23 -8.40
CA GLU A 356 -9.20 6.02 -7.88
C GLU A 356 -8.85 7.07 -6.83
N ARG A 357 -7.82 6.77 -6.03
CA ARG A 357 -7.21 7.74 -5.13
C ARG A 357 -6.22 8.62 -5.87
N PHE A 358 -6.45 9.92 -5.85
CA PHE A 358 -5.49 10.94 -6.31
C PHE A 358 -4.52 11.39 -5.21
N GLN A 359 -4.82 11.03 -3.96
CA GLN A 359 -3.95 11.27 -2.82
C GLN A 359 -3.88 10.01 -1.94
N PRO A 360 -2.75 9.77 -1.25
CA PRO A 360 -2.66 8.70 -0.27
C PRO A 360 -3.64 8.91 0.88
N LYS A 361 -4.24 7.82 1.34
CA LYS A 361 -5.03 7.85 2.57
C LYS A 361 -4.16 7.44 3.75
N MET A 362 -4.14 8.28 4.78
CA MET A 362 -3.54 7.92 6.06
C MET A 362 -4.10 6.57 6.57
N PRO A 363 -3.24 5.59 6.90
CA PRO A 363 -3.70 4.30 7.37
C PRO A 363 -4.56 4.44 8.61
N THR A 364 -5.70 3.76 8.65
CA THR A 364 -6.64 3.81 9.78
C THR A 364 -6.02 3.41 11.12
N ARG A 365 -4.93 2.63 11.12
CA ARG A 365 -4.19 2.24 12.34
C ARG A 365 -3.28 3.36 12.86
N ALA A 366 -2.88 4.30 11.99
CA ALA A 366 -2.10 5.47 12.35
C ALA A 366 -3.00 6.62 12.86
N GLN A 367 -4.27 6.66 12.45
CA GLN A 367 -5.23 7.65 12.91
C GLN A 367 -5.84 7.25 14.27
N LYS A 368 -5.71 8.13 15.28
CA LYS A 368 -6.45 8.00 16.56
C LYS A 368 -7.88 8.49 16.34
N GLY A 369 -8.88 7.60 16.40
CA GLY A 369 -10.29 8.02 16.36
C GLY A 369 -11.26 7.04 15.71
N LYS A 370 -12.51 7.48 15.56
CA LYS A 370 -13.56 6.73 14.84
C LYS A 370 -13.30 6.82 13.34
N ARG A 371 -13.54 5.72 12.63
CA ARG A 371 -13.40 5.65 11.16
C ARG A 371 -14.51 6.49 10.53
N CYS A 372 -14.14 7.51 9.77
CA CYS A 372 -15.06 8.41 9.10
C CYS A 372 -15.07 8.17 7.59
N ILE A 373 -16.20 8.43 6.94
CA ILE A 373 -16.35 8.29 5.49
C ILE A 373 -15.61 9.43 4.76
N GLU A 374 -15.53 10.59 5.39
CA GLU A 374 -14.81 11.78 4.92
C GLU A 374 -13.32 11.49 4.66
N ASP A 375 -12.69 10.63 5.49
CA ASP A 375 -11.30 10.22 5.29
C ASP A 375 -11.10 9.44 3.98
N GLN A 376 -12.17 8.83 3.46
CA GLN A 376 -12.16 8.21 2.14
C GLN A 376 -12.35 9.27 1.07
N LEU A 377 -13.43 10.05 1.19
CA LEU A 377 -13.91 10.98 0.16
C LEU A 377 -12.92 12.11 -0.15
N LYS A 378 -12.09 12.50 0.82
CA LYS A 378 -11.02 13.51 0.63
C LYS A 378 -9.92 13.11 -0.35
N THR A 379 -9.77 11.82 -0.63
CA THR A 379 -8.58 11.30 -1.31
C THR A 379 -8.91 10.52 -2.58
N MET A 380 -10.19 10.30 -2.88
CA MET A 380 -10.64 9.54 -4.05
C MET A 380 -11.72 10.28 -4.82
N GLY A 381 -11.83 10.00 -6.11
CA GLY A 381 -12.86 10.58 -6.97
C GLY A 381 -13.02 9.78 -8.26
N LEU A 382 -13.95 10.24 -9.09
CA LEU A 382 -14.32 9.61 -10.36
C LEU A 382 -13.51 10.20 -11.52
N PHE A 383 -12.92 9.37 -12.36
CA PHE A 383 -12.35 9.82 -13.63
C PHE A 383 -13.47 10.32 -14.56
N ARG A 384 -13.48 11.61 -14.93
CA ARG A 384 -14.58 12.17 -15.76
C ARG A 384 -14.73 11.49 -17.11
N GLY A 385 -13.62 11.07 -17.70
CA GLY A 385 -13.60 10.38 -18.99
C GLY A 385 -14.45 9.11 -19.03
N VAL A 386 -14.77 8.48 -17.89
CA VAL A 386 -15.49 7.19 -17.87
C VAL A 386 -17.01 7.31 -17.96
N LEU A 387 -17.60 8.47 -17.62
CA LEU A 387 -19.05 8.63 -17.54
C LEU A 387 -19.76 8.37 -18.88
N GLY A 388 -19.15 8.81 -19.98
CA GLY A 388 -19.71 8.60 -21.33
C GLY A 388 -19.52 7.19 -21.90
N HIS A 389 -18.85 6.30 -21.17
CA HIS A 389 -18.53 4.94 -21.64
C HIS A 389 -19.35 3.85 -20.94
N LEU A 390 -20.10 4.19 -19.89
CA LEU A 390 -20.92 3.23 -19.18
C LEU A 390 -22.14 2.82 -20.02
N PRO A 391 -22.54 1.53 -20.04
CA PRO A 391 -23.76 1.09 -20.70
C PRO A 391 -25.02 1.72 -20.08
N ASP A 392 -25.95 2.16 -20.92
CA ASP A 392 -27.22 2.77 -20.48
C ASP A 392 -28.17 1.79 -19.76
N ASP A 393 -27.95 0.48 -19.94
CA ASP A 393 -28.81 -0.60 -19.45
C ASP A 393 -28.19 -1.38 -18.27
N ILE A 394 -27.35 -0.71 -17.45
CA ILE A 394 -26.89 -1.26 -16.18
C ILE A 394 -28.10 -1.50 -15.27
N SER A 395 -28.17 -2.71 -14.70
CA SER A 395 -29.24 -3.15 -13.80
C SER A 395 -28.83 -3.13 -12.33
N ALA A 396 -27.53 -3.19 -12.03
CA ALA A 396 -26.98 -3.06 -10.68
C ALA A 396 -25.49 -2.68 -10.71
N VAL A 397 -25.00 -2.06 -9.63
CA VAL A 397 -23.57 -1.81 -9.42
C VAL A 397 -23.10 -2.61 -8.20
N VAL A 398 -21.93 -3.24 -8.29
CA VAL A 398 -21.29 -3.93 -7.17
C VAL A 398 -19.89 -3.39 -6.96
N PHE A 399 -19.66 -2.77 -5.80
CA PHE A 399 -18.34 -2.36 -5.35
C PHE A 399 -17.57 -3.55 -4.76
N LEU A 400 -16.41 -3.85 -5.34
CA LEU A 400 -15.58 -4.99 -4.92
C LEU A 400 -14.44 -4.52 -4.01
N ASP A 401 -14.26 -5.14 -2.84
CA ASP A 401 -13.16 -4.83 -1.93
C ASP A 401 -12.43 -6.10 -1.45
N ASP A 402 -11.19 -5.94 -0.98
CA ASP A 402 -10.38 -7.06 -0.51
C ASP A 402 -10.81 -7.55 0.88
N VAL A 403 -10.85 -6.62 1.84
CA VAL A 403 -11.23 -6.87 3.23
C VAL A 403 -12.04 -5.70 3.75
N THR A 404 -13.25 -5.96 4.26
CA THR A 404 -14.01 -4.92 4.99
C THR A 404 -14.06 -5.20 6.47
N THR A 405 -14.05 -4.13 7.27
CA THR A 405 -14.40 -4.18 8.69
C THR A 405 -15.71 -3.45 8.96
N SER A 406 -15.85 -2.23 8.44
CA SER A 406 -16.98 -1.33 8.74
C SER A 406 -17.79 -0.90 7.52
N GLY A 407 -17.48 -1.39 6.31
CA GLY A 407 -18.17 -1.01 5.07
C GLY A 407 -17.87 0.42 4.57
N GLN A 408 -17.13 1.24 5.32
CA GLN A 408 -16.98 2.67 5.03
C GLN A 408 -16.34 2.98 3.67
N SER A 409 -15.37 2.17 3.21
CA SER A 409 -14.80 2.34 1.87
C SER A 409 -15.86 2.08 0.77
N ILE A 410 -16.71 1.07 0.95
CA ILE A 410 -17.79 0.74 0.02
C ILE A 410 -18.87 1.83 0.03
N ASN A 411 -19.25 2.34 1.21
CA ASN A 411 -20.22 3.44 1.31
C ASN A 411 -19.66 4.74 0.73
N ALA A 412 -18.35 4.99 0.81
CA ALA A 412 -17.73 6.12 0.13
C ALA A 412 -17.88 6.01 -1.41
N MET A 413 -17.69 4.81 -1.96
CA MET A 413 -17.95 4.57 -3.39
C MET A 413 -19.42 4.81 -3.75
N ALA A 414 -20.35 4.33 -2.92
CA ALA A 414 -21.78 4.56 -3.11
C ALA A 414 -22.13 6.05 -3.08
N THR A 415 -21.53 6.78 -2.14
CA THR A 415 -21.67 8.24 -2.02
C THR A 415 -21.18 8.94 -3.28
N ILE A 416 -19.99 8.61 -3.79
CA ILE A 416 -19.47 9.17 -5.05
C ILE A 416 -20.41 8.84 -6.22
N PHE A 417 -20.90 7.61 -6.32
CA PHE A 417 -21.79 7.18 -7.40
C PHE A 417 -23.12 7.96 -7.42
N ARG A 418 -23.67 8.24 -6.24
CA ARG A 418 -24.94 8.98 -6.12
C ARG A 418 -24.77 10.47 -6.30
N GLU A 419 -23.82 11.07 -5.60
CA GLU A 419 -23.59 12.52 -5.64
C GLU A 419 -23.09 13.00 -7.01
N LEU A 420 -22.37 12.14 -7.75
CA LEU A 420 -21.89 12.45 -9.10
C LEU A 420 -22.80 11.88 -10.22
N GLU A 421 -23.97 11.35 -9.86
CA GLU A 421 -24.97 10.81 -10.81
C GLU A 421 -24.37 9.80 -11.82
N VAL A 422 -23.43 8.96 -11.36
CA VAL A 422 -22.70 8.00 -12.22
C VAL A 422 -23.65 6.99 -12.85
N VAL A 423 -24.69 6.61 -12.11
CA VAL A 423 -25.81 5.77 -12.57
C VAL A 423 -27.13 6.35 -12.06
N PRO A 424 -28.27 6.09 -12.73
CA PRO A 424 -29.57 6.56 -12.27
C PRO A 424 -29.88 6.13 -10.84
N GLU A 425 -30.60 6.98 -10.09
CA GLU A 425 -30.90 6.78 -8.66
C GLU A 425 -31.59 5.44 -8.36
N HIS A 426 -32.43 4.96 -9.28
CA HIS A 426 -33.16 3.69 -9.13
C HIS A 426 -32.31 2.43 -9.33
N ILE A 427 -31.08 2.55 -9.86
CA ILE A 427 -30.17 1.41 -10.02
C ILE A 427 -29.59 1.06 -8.65
N PRO A 428 -29.76 -0.18 -8.15
CA PRO A 428 -29.28 -0.58 -6.84
C PRO A 428 -27.75 -0.61 -6.78
N LEU A 429 -27.21 -0.17 -5.65
CA LEU A 429 -25.77 -0.21 -5.34
C LEU A 429 -25.52 -1.25 -4.25
N TYR A 430 -24.61 -2.17 -4.51
CA TYR A 430 -24.21 -3.20 -3.57
C TYR A 430 -22.70 -3.18 -3.28
N GLY A 431 -22.30 -3.81 -2.19
CA GLY A 431 -20.91 -4.14 -1.90
C GLY A 431 -20.67 -5.64 -1.91
N TYR A 432 -19.46 -6.06 -2.26
CA TYR A 432 -19.02 -7.44 -2.08
C TYR A 432 -17.54 -7.49 -1.72
N VAL A 433 -17.20 -8.29 -0.72
CA VAL A 433 -15.80 -8.44 -0.28
C VAL A 433 -15.33 -9.88 -0.30
N TRP A 434 -14.02 -10.12 -0.45
CA TRP A 434 -13.52 -11.48 -0.22
C TRP A 434 -13.56 -11.85 1.25
N PHE A 435 -13.19 -10.90 2.11
CA PHE A 435 -13.13 -11.14 3.54
C PHE A 435 -13.90 -10.08 4.33
N LYS A 436 -14.84 -10.54 5.16
CA LYS A 436 -15.46 -9.71 6.20
C LYS A 436 -14.73 -9.93 7.51
N THR A 437 -14.23 -8.86 8.12
CA THR A 437 -13.62 -8.93 9.44
C THR A 437 -14.67 -9.39 10.44
N HIS A 438 -14.36 -10.45 11.18
CA HIS A 438 -15.20 -11.01 12.22
C HIS A 438 -14.36 -11.12 13.49
N HIS A 439 -14.94 -10.71 14.62
CA HIS A 439 -14.37 -10.86 15.94
C HIS A 439 -15.26 -11.84 16.70
N PRO A 440 -14.96 -13.15 16.66
CA PRO A 440 -15.74 -14.13 17.39
C PRO A 440 -15.67 -13.81 18.88
N GLU A 441 -16.76 -14.03 19.60
CA GLU A 441 -16.68 -14.05 21.06
C GLU A 441 -15.78 -15.24 21.47
N PRO A 442 -14.84 -15.07 22.41
CA PRO A 442 -14.06 -16.18 22.91
C PRO A 442 -15.01 -17.26 23.42
N ASP A 443 -14.72 -18.54 23.12
CA ASP A 443 -15.37 -19.67 23.78
C ASP A 443 -14.96 -19.64 25.27
N PHE A 444 -15.64 -18.81 26.05
CA PHE A 444 -15.54 -18.86 27.49
C PHE A 444 -16.23 -20.14 27.94
N ASP A 445 -15.42 -21.09 28.40
CA ASP A 445 -15.90 -22.21 29.19
C ASP A 445 -16.44 -21.65 30.52
N PHE A 446 -17.71 -21.22 30.49
CA PHE A 446 -18.40 -20.66 31.64
C PHE A 446 -18.38 -21.63 32.83
N ASP A 447 -18.37 -22.94 32.57
CA ASP A 447 -18.27 -23.95 33.62
C ASP A 447 -16.90 -23.89 34.31
N LYS A 448 -15.80 -23.67 33.58
CA LYS A 448 -14.48 -23.43 34.20
C LYS A 448 -14.39 -22.10 34.94
N LEU A 449 -15.05 -21.04 34.46
CA LEU A 449 -15.08 -19.75 35.15
C LEU A 449 -15.92 -19.82 36.44
N ILE A 450 -17.03 -20.56 36.41
CA ILE A 450 -17.84 -20.89 37.57
C ILE A 450 -17.03 -21.76 38.54
N GLU A 451 -16.34 -22.78 38.05
CA GLU A 451 -15.48 -23.63 38.87
C GLU A 451 -14.32 -22.82 39.49
N LEU A 452 -13.71 -21.88 38.77
CA LEU A 452 -12.69 -20.98 39.30
C LEU A 452 -13.26 -20.01 40.34
N ALA A 453 -14.45 -19.46 40.10
CA ALA A 453 -15.14 -18.56 41.01
C ALA A 453 -15.61 -19.28 42.28
N ASP A 454 -16.10 -20.50 42.16
CA ASP A 454 -16.51 -21.37 43.26
C ASP A 454 -15.31 -21.81 44.10
N ASN A 455 -14.17 -22.11 43.46
CA ASN A 455 -12.91 -22.40 44.16
C ASN A 455 -12.38 -21.17 44.93
N VAL A 456 -12.46 -19.96 44.36
CA VAL A 456 -12.07 -18.71 45.04
C VAL A 456 -13.04 -18.33 46.17
N ALA A 457 -14.33 -18.70 46.05
CA ALA A 457 -15.33 -18.51 47.10
C ALA A 457 -15.21 -19.55 48.23
N ALA A 458 -14.67 -20.74 47.96
CA ALA A 458 -14.41 -21.78 48.96
C ALA A 458 -13.11 -21.53 49.77
N ASP A 459 -12.19 -20.74 49.23
CA ASP A 459 -10.92 -20.34 49.88
C ASP A 459 -11.01 -19.00 50.66
N ASN A 460 -12.21 -18.40 50.76
CA ASN A 460 -12.55 -17.28 51.68
C ASN A 460 -13.61 -17.71 52.69
#